data_AF-A0A3P7NBT8-F1
#
_entry.id   AF-A0A3P7NBT8-F1
#
_cell.length_a   1.000
_cell.length_b   1.000
_cell.length_c   1.000
_cell.angle_alpha   90.00
_cell.angle_beta   90.00
_cell.angle_gamma   90.00
#
_symmetry.space_group_name_H-M   'P 1'
#
loop_
_entity.id
_entity.type
_entity.pdbx_description
1 polymer ?
#
loop_
_entity_poly.entity_id
_entity_poly.type
_entity_poly.pdbx_seq_one_letter_code
_entity_poly.pdbx_strand_id
1 'polypeptide(L)' 'MRGISGGERKRTNIGIELITEPCVIFLDEPTTGLDAHTAMVVMQILKRCALI' A
#
# COMPACT_ATOMS: atom_id res chain seq x y z
N MET A 1 -3.59 -8.28 17.04
CA MET A 1 -2.32 -8.78 16.45
C MET A 1 -1.13 -8.11 17.12
N ARG A 2 -0.56 -8.73 18.16
CA ARG A 2 0.75 -8.36 18.71
C ARG A 2 1.81 -9.08 17.88
N GLY A 3 2.70 -8.36 17.20
CA GLY A 3 3.80 -8.98 16.41
C GLY A 3 4.01 -8.47 14.98
N ILE A 4 3.16 -7.58 14.46
CA ILE A 4 3.36 -6.93 13.15
C ILE A 4 3.68 -5.45 13.32
N SER A 5 4.72 -4.98 12.64
CA SER A 5 5.14 -3.58 12.59
C SER A 5 4.07 -2.69 11.93
N GLY A 6 4.18 -1.37 12.16
CA GLY A 6 3.29 -0.40 11.51
C GLY A 6 3.36 -0.46 9.99
N GLY A 7 4.57 -0.61 9.44
CA GLY A 7 4.78 -0.74 8.00
C GLY A 7 4.20 -2.03 7.42
N GLU A 8 4.35 -3.17 8.11
CA GLU A 8 3.71 -4.43 7.70
C GLU A 8 2.20 -4.31 7.70
N ARG A 9 1.62 -3.76 8.77
CA ARG A 9 0.18 -3.51 8.84
C ARG A 9 -0.32 -2.64 7.69
N LYS A 10 0.41 -1.56 7.37
CA LYS A 10 0.04 -0.67 6.26
C LYS A 10 0.06 -1.40 4.91
N ARG A 11 1.10 -2.18 4.63
CA ARG A 11 1.17 -2.97 3.39
C ARG A 11 0.06 -4.01 3.29
N THR A 12 -0.24 -4.71 4.39
CA THR A 12 -1.35 -5.67 4.44
C THR A 12 -2.69 -4.99 4.16
N ASN A 13 -2.95 -3.83 4.78
CA ASN A 13 -4.18 -3.08 4.51
C ASN A 13 -4.28 -2.65 3.04
N ILE A 14 -3.21 -2.08 2.47
CA ILE A 14 -3.18 -1.70 1.04
C ILE A 14 -3.48 -2.92 0.16
N GLY A 15 -2.85 -4.07 0.43
CA GLY A 15 -3.08 -5.29 -0.34
C GLY A 15 -4.53 -5.80 -0.24
N ILE A 16 -5.17 -5.68 0.92
CA ILE A 16 -6.58 -6.05 1.12
C ILE A 16 -7.49 -5.15 0.29
N GLU A 17 -7.24 -3.85 0.23
CA GLU A 17 -8.05 -2.94 -0.61
C GLU A 17 -7.83 -3.19 -2.11
N LEU A 18 -6.60 -3.52 -2.52
CA LEU A 18 -6.29 -3.77 -3.93
C LEU A 18 -6.87 -5.08 -4.48
N ILE A 19 -7.13 -6.08 -3.62
CA ILE A 19 -7.67 -7.38 -4.07
C ILE A 19 -9.09 -7.26 -4.63
N THR A 20 -9.80 -6.18 -4.33
CA THR A 20 -11.17 -5.95 -4.83
C THR A 20 -11.18 -5.29 -6.22
N GLU A 21 -10.02 -5.11 -6.85
CA GLU A 21 -9.88 -4.47 -8.16
C GLU A 21 -10.65 -3.14 -8.28
N PRO A 22 -10.40 -2.17 -7.38
CA PRO A 22 -11.17 -0.93 -7.35
C PRO A 22 -10.94 -0.09 -8.61
N CYS A 23 -12.01 0.45 -9.20
CA CYS A 23 -11.91 1.37 -10.34
C CYS A 23 -11.24 2.71 -9.99
N VAL A 24 -11.25 3.10 -8.71
CA VAL A 24 -10.66 4.35 -8.21
C VAL A 24 -10.00 4.07 -6.86
N ILE A 25 -8.78 4.56 -6.68
CA ILE A 25 -7.99 4.39 -5.45
C ILE A 25 -7.73 5.78 -4.85
N PHE A 26 -8.21 6.01 -3.63
CA PHE A 26 -7.85 7.18 -2.82
C PHE A 26 -6.70 6.82 -1.88
N LEU A 27 -5.67 7.65 -1.86
CA LEU A 27 -4.47 7.43 -1.06
C LEU A 27 -4.22 8.66 -0.18
N ASP A 28 -4.27 8.46 1.13
CA ASP A 28 -3.80 9.45 2.10
C ASP A 28 -2.50 8.94 2.72
N GLU A 29 -1.42 9.72 2.54
CA GLU A 29 -0.09 9.40 3.05
C GLU A 29 0.35 7.90 2.91
N PRO A 30 0.36 7.34 1.68
CA PRO A 30 0.54 5.90 1.44
C PRO A 30 1.93 5.39 1.85
N THR A 31 2.90 6.29 2.03
CA THR A 31 4.30 5.97 2.36
C THR A 31 4.68 6.28 3.80
N THR A 32 3.82 6.94 4.58
CA THR A 32 4.16 7.32 5.97
C THR A 32 4.43 6.09 6.83
N GLY A 33 5.58 6.10 7.52
CA GLY A 33 6.02 5.00 8.39
C GLY A 33 6.68 3.83 7.65
N LEU A 34 6.96 3.96 6.35
CA LEU A 34 7.76 3.02 5.56
C LEU A 34 9.19 3.52 5.39
N ASP A 35 10.15 2.60 5.33
CA ASP A 35 11.50 2.92 4.86
C ASP A 35 11.49 3.25 3.35
N ALA A 36 12.57 3.87 2.87
CA ALA A 36 12.65 4.38 1.50
C ALA A 36 12.46 3.31 0.43
N HIS A 37 13.02 2.11 0.64
CA HIS A 37 12.90 1.02 -0.32
C HIS A 37 11.46 0.50 -0.37
N THR A 38 10.86 0.27 0.80
CA THR A 38 9.48 -0.20 0.90
C THR A 38 8.48 0.80 0.36
N ALA A 39 8.68 2.11 0.63
CA ALA A 39 7.84 3.17 0.08
C ALA A 39 7.87 3.17 -1.46
N MET A 40 9.05 3.02 -2.06
CA MET A 40 9.20 2.96 -3.52
C MET A 40 8.46 1.75 -4.12
N VAL A 41 8.61 0.57 -3.52
CA VAL A 41 7.90 -0.65 -3.97
C VAL A 41 6.38 -0.48 -3.89
N VAL A 42 5.87 0.08 -2.79
CA VAL A 42 4.42 0.35 -2.63
C VAL A 42 3.91 1.29 -3.73
N MET A 43 4.64 2.37 -4.03
CA MET A 43 4.24 3.31 -5.09
C MET A 43 4.29 2.69 -6.48
N GLN A 44 5.24 1.78 -6.77
CA GLN A 44 5.27 1.04 -8.04
C GLN A 44 4.04 0.15 -8.22
N ILE A 45 3.62 -0.56 -7.16
CA ILE A 45 2.43 -1.41 -7.18
C ILE A 45 1.18 -0.55 -7.42
N LEU A 46 1.02 0.53 -6.66
CA LEU A 46 -0.13 1.45 -6.80
C LEU A 46 -0.21 2.05 -8.21
N LYS A 47 0.93 2.44 -8.79
CA LYS A 47 0.99 2.94 -10.18
C LYS A 47 0.56 1.88 -11.21
N ARG A 48 0.90 0.61 -10.98
CA ARG A 48 0.48 -0.50 -11.85
C ARG A 48 -1.03 -0.73 -11.76
N CYS A 49 -1.62 -0.61 -10.58
CA CYS A 49 -3.07 -0.76 -10.39
C CYS A 49 -3.88 0.42 -10.95
N ALA A 50 -3.30 1.62 -11.02
CA ALA A 50 -3.97 2.82 -11.54
C ALA A 50 -3.97 2.95 -13.08
N LEU A 51 -3.22 2.13 -13.82
CA LEU A 51 -3.03 2.24 -15.27
C LEU A 51 -4.05 1.39 -16.09
N ILE A 52 -5.30 1.36 -15.67
CA ILE A 52 -6.42 0.74 -16.42
C ILE A 52 -7.31 1.83 -17.00
#